data_AF-A0A7Y2L3Q0-F1
#
_entry.id   AF-A0A7Y2L3Q0-F1
#
_cell.length_a   1.000
_cell.length_b   1.000
_cell.length_c   1.000
_cell.angle_alpha   90.00
_cell.angle_beta   90.00
_cell.angle_gamma   90.00
#
_symmetry.space_group_name_H-M   'P 1'
#
loop_
_entity.id
_entity.type
_entity.pdbx_description
1 polymer ?
#
loop_
_entity_poly.entity_id
_entity_poly.type
_entity_poly.pdbx_seq_one_letter_code
_entity_poly.pdbx_strand_id
1 'polypeptide(L)'
;LKLGAEGAYYATANESGYCPGYPVTRVVDTVGAGDGFAVGVISALLEGLGVAGAVARGNLIGARVLGFPGDSDGLPTRAELERFAEQF
;
A
#
# COMPACT_ATOMS: atom_id res chain seq x y z
N LEU A 1 9.33 -0.55 -7.24
CA LEU A 1 10.34 -0.96 -6.24
C LEU A 1 9.88 -0.53 -4.86
N LYS A 2 9.75 -1.46 -3.91
CA LYS A 2 9.40 -1.16 -2.52
C LYS A 2 10.65 -0.62 -1.79
N LEU A 3 10.49 0.41 -0.98
CA LEU A 3 11.55 1.09 -0.21
C LEU A 3 11.28 1.02 1.31
N GLY A 4 10.41 0.08 1.75
CA GLY A 4 10.05 -0.07 3.15
C GLY A 4 9.30 1.15 3.69
N ALA A 5 9.72 1.68 4.84
CA ALA A 5 9.10 2.84 5.48
C ALA A 5 9.18 4.13 4.63
N GLU A 6 10.13 4.21 3.70
CA GLU A 6 10.28 5.34 2.78
C GLU A 6 9.24 5.32 1.64
N GLY A 7 8.48 4.23 1.51
CA GLY A 7 7.42 4.06 0.51
C GLY A 7 7.87 3.23 -0.68
N ALA A 8 7.70 3.77 -1.88
CA ALA A 8 7.99 3.03 -3.11
C ALA A 8 8.39 3.95 -4.27
N TYR A 9 9.32 3.47 -5.09
CA TYR A 9 9.61 4.06 -6.40
C TYR A 9 8.82 3.32 -7.48
N TYR A 10 8.25 4.05 -8.43
CA TYR A 10 7.58 3.48 -9.60
C TYR A 10 8.16 4.05 -10.89
N ALA A 11 8.12 3.24 -11.95
CA ALA A 11 8.57 3.64 -13.27
C ALA A 11 7.78 2.88 -14.34
N THR A 12 7.45 3.60 -15.41
CA THR A 12 6.92 3.11 -16.67
C THR A 12 7.82 3.63 -17.80
N ALA A 13 7.45 3.37 -19.05
CA ALA A 13 8.14 3.97 -20.20
C ALA A 13 7.98 5.51 -20.26
N ASN A 14 6.92 6.05 -19.64
CA ASN A 14 6.52 7.46 -19.81
C ASN A 14 6.66 8.30 -18.54
N GLU A 15 6.67 7.67 -17.37
CA GLU A 15 6.72 8.36 -16.08
C GLU A 15 7.49 7.56 -15.04
N SER A 16 8.09 8.26 -14.09
CA SER A 16 8.62 7.62 -12.89
C SER A 16 8.57 8.59 -11.71
N GLY A 17 8.57 8.06 -10.50
CA GLY A 17 8.50 8.89 -9.31
C GLY A 17 8.56 8.09 -8.02
N TYR A 18 8.63 8.83 -6.92
CA TYR A 18 8.54 8.27 -5.58
C TYR A 18 7.13 8.52 -5.03
N CYS A 19 6.58 7.50 -4.40
CA CYS A 19 5.37 7.58 -3.60
C CYS A 19 5.77 7.41 -2.14
N PRO A 20 5.49 8.41 -1.27
CA PRO A 20 5.88 8.35 0.13
C PRO A 20 5.21 7.16 0.83
N GLY A 21 5.90 6.61 1.83
CA GLY A 21 5.33 5.64 2.75
C GLY A 21 4.32 6.28 3.69
N TYR A 22 3.45 5.46 4.27
CA TYR A 22 2.54 5.89 5.32
C TYR A 22 3.17 5.61 6.69
N PRO A 23 3.17 6.58 7.63
CA PRO A 23 3.76 6.37 8.94
C PRO A 23 2.94 5.34 9.73
N VAL A 24 3.63 4.32 10.25
CA VAL A 24 3.02 3.25 11.06
C VAL A 24 3.53 3.38 12.49
N THR A 25 2.64 3.79 13.39
CA THR A 25 2.97 4.05 14.81
C THR A 25 3.09 2.78 15.63
N ARG A 26 2.49 1.67 15.18
CA ARG A 26 2.52 0.37 15.85
C ARG A 26 2.63 -0.75 14.83
N VAL A 27 3.73 -1.49 14.89
CA VAL A 27 3.95 -2.72 14.13
C VAL A 27 3.68 -3.91 15.04
N VAL A 28 2.82 -4.83 14.57
CA VAL A 28 2.48 -6.09 15.23
C VAL A 28 3.24 -7.24 14.57
N ASP A 29 3.19 -7.31 13.24
CA ASP A 29 3.87 -8.31 12.41
C ASP A 29 4.32 -7.64 11.10
N THR A 30 5.45 -8.07 10.54
CA THR A 30 5.93 -7.56 9.24
C THR A 30 5.57 -8.48 8.07
N VAL A 31 5.11 -9.70 8.37
CA VAL A 31 4.57 -10.63 7.40
C VAL A 31 3.36 -9.99 6.70
N GLY A 32 3.17 -10.29 5.41
CA GLY A 32 2.04 -9.79 4.63
C GLY A 32 2.17 -8.36 4.09
N ALA A 33 3.05 -7.50 4.61
CA ALA A 33 3.17 -6.12 4.10
C ALA A 33 3.51 -6.05 2.60
N GLY A 34 4.35 -7.00 2.14
CA GLY A 34 4.69 -7.14 0.73
C GLY A 34 3.52 -7.59 -0.14
N ASP A 35 2.70 -8.50 0.36
CA ASP A 35 1.53 -9.04 -0.34
C ASP A 35 0.38 -8.03 -0.32
N GLY A 36 0.16 -7.35 0.80
CA GLY A 36 -0.73 -6.20 0.91
C GLY A 36 -0.38 -5.08 -0.06
N PHE A 37 0.91 -4.79 -0.25
CA PHE A 37 1.34 -3.87 -1.31
C PHE A 37 0.94 -4.36 -2.70
N ALA A 38 1.14 -5.64 -3.01
CA ALA A 38 0.75 -6.21 -4.30
C ALA A 38 -0.77 -6.17 -4.51
N VAL A 39 -1.56 -6.53 -3.49
CA VAL A 39 -3.03 -6.42 -3.47
C VAL A 39 -3.46 -4.98 -3.77
N GLY A 40 -2.84 -3.99 -3.12
CA GLY A 40 -3.12 -2.58 -3.34
C GLY A 40 -2.82 -2.14 -4.77
N VAL A 41 -1.65 -2.47 -5.30
CA VAL A 41 -1.26 -2.12 -6.68
C VAL A 41 -2.21 -2.76 -7.69
N ILE A 42 -2.41 -4.08 -7.61
CA ILE A 42 -3.22 -4.81 -8.59
C ILE A 42 -4.68 -4.34 -8.54
N SER A 43 -5.27 -4.20 -7.35
CA SER A 43 -6.65 -3.74 -7.22
C SER A 43 -6.87 -2.32 -7.76
N ALA A 44 -5.91 -1.41 -7.55
CA ALA A 44 -6.00 -0.05 -8.07
C ALA A 44 -5.83 0.02 -9.60
N LEU A 45 -4.95 -0.81 -10.17
CA LEU A 45 -4.81 -0.90 -11.63
C LEU A 45 -6.08 -1.45 -12.27
N LEU A 46 -6.70 -2.47 -11.68
CA LEU A 46 -7.98 -3.02 -12.14
C LEU A 46 -9.12 -1.98 -12.07
N GLU A 47 -9.02 -1.00 -11.19
CA GLU A 47 -9.95 0.13 -11.06
C GLU A 47 -9.54 1.38 -11.86
N GLY A 48 -8.45 1.33 -12.62
CA GLY A 48 -8.05 2.41 -13.53
C GLY A 48 -7.36 3.61 -12.87
N LEU A 49 -6.83 3.49 -11.65
CA LEU A 49 -6.20 4.61 -10.91
C LEU A 49 -4.85 5.09 -11.49
N GLY A 50 -4.32 4.46 -12.54
CA GLY A 50 -2.97 4.72 -13.06
C GLY A 50 -1.86 4.23 -12.11
N VAL A 51 -0.60 4.31 -12.57
CA VAL A 51 0.53 3.70 -11.84
C VAL A 51 0.82 4.41 -10.52
N ALA A 52 0.83 5.75 -10.51
CA ALA A 52 1.04 6.53 -9.30
C ALA A 52 -0.03 6.23 -8.23
N GLY A 53 -1.31 6.22 -8.61
CA GLY A 53 -2.42 5.90 -7.70
C GLY A 53 -2.38 4.45 -7.22
N ALA A 54 -1.96 3.53 -8.08
CA ALA A 54 -1.80 2.12 -7.71
C ALA A 54 -0.69 1.90 -6.69
N VAL A 55 0.44 2.55 -6.86
CA VAL A 55 1.57 2.46 -5.92
C VAL A 55 1.21 3.12 -4.60
N ALA A 56 0.49 4.25 -4.61
CA ALA A 56 -0.03 4.87 -3.40
C ALA A 56 -0.97 3.94 -2.62
N ARG A 57 -1.91 3.27 -3.30
CA ARG A 57 -2.76 2.26 -2.66
C ARG A 57 -1.95 1.09 -2.12
N GLY A 58 -0.95 0.63 -2.88
CA GLY A 58 0.00 -0.40 -2.44
C GLY A 58 0.68 -0.01 -1.13
N ASN A 59 1.25 1.20 -1.03
CA ASN A 59 1.86 1.71 0.19
C ASN A 59 0.85 1.74 1.35
N LEU A 60 -0.38 2.20 1.10
CA LEU A 60 -1.40 2.32 2.14
C LEU A 60 -1.80 0.95 2.70
N ILE A 61 -2.08 -0.04 1.84
CA ILE A 61 -2.45 -1.39 2.28
C ILE A 61 -1.26 -2.11 2.93
N GLY A 62 -0.06 -1.99 2.33
CA GLY A 62 1.16 -2.56 2.92
C GLY A 62 1.43 -2.02 4.33
N ALA A 63 1.23 -0.73 4.56
CA ALA A 63 1.36 -0.10 5.86
C ALA A 63 0.28 -0.56 6.85
N ARG A 64 -0.97 -0.72 6.38
CA ARG A 64 -2.07 -1.20 7.22
C ARG A 64 -1.82 -2.60 7.77
N VAL A 65 -1.36 -3.53 6.91
CA VAL A 65 -1.16 -4.94 7.28
C VAL A 65 -0.16 -5.10 8.42
N LEU A 66 0.82 -4.20 8.53
CA LEU A 66 1.79 -4.20 9.63
C LEU A 66 1.16 -4.14 11.04
N GLY A 67 -0.08 -3.66 11.15
CA GLY A 67 -0.80 -3.57 12.42
C GLY A 67 -1.53 -4.86 12.84
N PHE A 68 -1.46 -5.93 12.05
CA PHE A 68 -2.23 -7.16 12.21
C PHE A 68 -1.30 -8.39 12.20
N PRO A 69 -1.69 -9.50 12.85
CA PRO A 69 -0.91 -10.74 12.80
C PRO A 69 -1.08 -11.45 11.44
N GLY A 70 -0.03 -12.13 10.97
CA GLY A 70 -0.13 -12.95 9.75
C GLY A 70 -0.16 -12.14 8.45
N ASP A 71 -0.43 -12.82 7.33
CA ASP A 71 -0.31 -12.25 5.99
C ASP A 71 -1.59 -11.60 5.43
N SER A 72 -2.77 -12.06 5.86
CA SER A 72 -4.06 -11.61 5.31
C SER A 72 -4.95 -10.80 6.25
N ASP A 73 -4.79 -10.90 7.57
CA ASP A 73 -5.76 -10.37 8.55
C ASP A 73 -5.92 -8.84 8.49
N GLY A 74 -4.90 -8.13 7.99
CA GLY A 74 -4.92 -6.67 7.85
C GLY A 74 -5.46 -6.15 6.52
N LEU A 75 -5.85 -7.03 5.58
CA LEU A 75 -6.37 -6.61 4.27
C LEU A 75 -7.72 -5.89 4.43
N PRO A 76 -7.86 -4.66 3.91
CA PRO A 76 -9.08 -3.88 4.10
C PRO A 76 -10.17 -4.26 3.10
N THR A 77 -11.42 -4.17 3.53
CA THR A 77 -12.54 -3.93 2.62
C THR A 77 -12.43 -2.56 1.95
N ARG A 78 -13.21 -2.30 0.89
CA ARG A 78 -13.23 -1.00 0.21
C ARG A 78 -13.51 0.17 1.16
N ALA A 79 -14.55 0.03 1.99
CA ALA A 79 -14.94 1.06 2.95
C ALA A 79 -13.87 1.28 4.04
N GLU A 80 -13.16 0.22 4.47
CA GLU A 80 -12.06 0.36 5.41
C GLU A 80 -10.84 1.04 4.79
N LEU A 81 -10.57 0.76 3.52
CA LEU A 81 -9.48 1.41 2.79
C LEU A 81 -9.72 2.92 2.67
N GLU A 82 -10.95 3.31 2.32
CA GLU A 82 -11.35 4.72 2.22
C GLU A 82 -11.19 5.43 3.58
N ARG A 83 -11.76 4.87 4.65
CA ARG A 83 -11.61 5.41 6.01
C ARG A 83 -10.17 5.45 6.49
N PHE A 84 -9.33 4.52 6.05
CA PHE A 84 -7.92 4.50 6.43
C PHE A 84 -7.12 5.56 5.65
N ALA A 85 -7.47 5.79 4.38
CA ALA A 85 -6.85 6.82 3.55
C ALA A 85 -7.11 8.23 4.12
N GLU A 86 -8.28 8.49 4.69
CA GLU A 86 -8.67 9.76 5.32
C GLU A 86 -7.85 10.14 6.57
N GLN A 87 -7.02 9.22 7.09
CA GLN A 87 -6.16 9.47 8.26
C GLN A 87 -4.85 10.18 7.89
N PHE A 88 -4.63 10.44 6.60
CA PHE A 88 -3.43 11.04 6.03
C PHE A 88 -3.78 12.15 5.04
#